data_AF-A0A2N4YXF2-F1
#
_entry.id   AF-A0A2N4YXF2-F1
#
_cell.length_a   1.000
_cell.length_b   1.000
_cell.length_c   1.000
_cell.angle_alpha   90.00
_cell.angle_beta   90.00
_cell.angle_gamma   90.00
#
_symmetry.space_group_name_H-M   'P 1'
#
loop_
_entity.id
_entity.type
_entity.pdbx_description
1 polymer ?
#
loop_
_entity_poly.entity_id
_entity_poly.type
_entity_poly.pdbx_seq_one_letter_code
_entity_poly.pdbx_strand_id
1 'polypeptide(L)'
;MASSFSDAEIQNFGFRFGFITLTEEDYNNALAHSRELRKLLSSLNKQTVRRNNRLTDRGSRIHSRKLVEVPMGATSVFKKNGEGYKRSDVGVINLRDISVSMHDVSVLALKANLAFTLACESVNNIDVADLVYPVQKEGYIDILKFFNKSVSSCFSNYENVSSGLHTPTATAINSCVEYFSRLNFSRKVIFIATDGDPSESIDDVCS
;
A
#
# COMPACT_ATOMS: atom_id res chain seq x y z
N MET A 1 -22.26 -7.74 5.00
CA MET A 1 -22.74 -7.13 3.75
C MET A 1 -21.64 -6.20 3.27
N ALA A 2 -21.00 -6.51 2.15
CA ALA A 2 -19.97 -5.65 1.56
C ALA A 2 -20.69 -4.49 0.87
N SER A 3 -20.65 -3.31 1.48
CA SER A 3 -21.16 -2.09 0.88
C SER A 3 -20.32 -1.78 -0.36
N SER A 4 -20.94 -1.94 -1.53
CA SER A 4 -20.45 -1.43 -2.81
C SER A 4 -20.43 0.09 -2.76
N PHE A 5 -19.32 0.68 -2.33
CA PHE A 5 -19.08 2.10 -2.44
C PHE A 5 -18.41 2.38 -3.79
N SER A 6 -19.00 3.28 -4.58
CA SER A 6 -18.41 3.73 -5.84
C SER A 6 -17.48 4.91 -5.58
N ASP A 7 -16.20 4.77 -5.95
CA ASP A 7 -15.19 5.84 -5.96
C ASP A 7 -15.54 7.03 -6.86
N ALA A 8 -16.74 7.05 -7.46
CA ALA A 8 -17.26 8.13 -8.30
C ALA A 8 -17.42 9.47 -7.57
N GLU A 9 -17.39 9.48 -6.24
CA GLU A 9 -17.42 10.69 -5.42
C GLU A 9 -16.02 11.27 -5.13
N ILE A 10 -14.95 10.58 -5.52
CA ILE A 10 -13.57 11.04 -5.32
C ILE A 10 -13.07 11.64 -6.63
N GLN A 11 -13.33 12.93 -6.83
CA GLN A 11 -12.78 13.67 -7.98
C GLN A 11 -11.26 13.73 -7.88
N ASN A 12 -10.54 13.62 -9.00
CA ASN A 12 -9.08 13.84 -9.01
C ASN A 12 -8.78 15.25 -8.46
N PHE A 13 -7.90 15.33 -7.47
CA PHE A 13 -7.66 16.56 -6.71
C PHE A 13 -6.26 17.10 -6.99
N GLY A 14 -6.00 17.66 -8.19
CA GLY A 14 -4.79 18.45 -8.40
C GLY A 14 -4.51 18.87 -9.85
N PHE A 15 -3.86 20.03 -10.01
CA PHE A 15 -3.18 20.44 -11.25
C PHE A 15 -1.68 20.10 -11.10
N ARG A 16 -1.10 19.45 -12.10
CA ARG A 16 0.32 19.01 -12.11
C ARG A 16 1.09 19.82 -13.14
N PHE A 17 2.31 20.27 -12.82
CA PHE A 17 3.10 21.11 -13.72
C PHE A 17 4.30 20.37 -14.29
N GLY A 18 4.26 19.93 -15.55
CA GLY A 18 5.35 19.28 -16.28
C GLY A 18 5.06 17.81 -16.64
N PHE A 19 5.93 17.17 -17.43
CA PHE A 19 5.74 15.78 -17.88
C PHE A 19 7.01 14.90 -17.70
N ILE A 20 6.98 13.93 -16.79
CA ILE A 20 7.76 12.69 -16.95
C ILE A 20 6.90 11.77 -17.80
N THR A 21 7.29 11.57 -19.05
CA THR A 21 6.60 10.65 -19.96
C THR A 21 6.98 9.22 -19.57
N LEU A 22 5.98 8.43 -19.21
CA LEU A 22 6.18 7.02 -18.91
C LEU A 22 5.99 6.17 -20.15
N THR A 23 6.93 5.26 -20.38
CA THR A 23 6.87 4.32 -21.50
C THR A 23 6.39 2.94 -21.04
N GLU A 24 5.96 2.11 -22.00
CA GLU A 24 5.69 0.69 -21.71
C GLU A 24 6.94 -0.04 -21.17
N GLU A 25 8.13 0.40 -21.56
CA GLU A 25 9.39 -0.13 -21.04
C GLU A 25 9.52 0.15 -19.53
N ASP A 26 9.17 1.35 -19.07
CA ASP A 26 9.18 1.69 -17.64
C ASP A 26 8.19 0.83 -16.84
N TYR A 27 7.01 0.56 -17.40
CA TYR A 27 6.05 -0.37 -16.79
C TYR A 27 6.62 -1.79 -16.66
N ASN A 28 7.25 -2.30 -17.73
CA ASN A 28 7.85 -3.64 -17.73
C ASN A 28 9.04 -3.74 -16.76
N ASN A 29 9.86 -2.70 -16.67
CA ASN A 29 10.95 -2.60 -15.71
C ASN A 29 10.44 -2.59 -14.27
N ALA A 30 9.41 -1.78 -13.98
CA ALA A 30 8.78 -1.76 -12.66
C ALA A 30 8.16 -3.13 -12.30
N LEU A 31 7.53 -3.79 -13.28
CA LEU A 31 7.00 -5.15 -13.11
C LEU A 31 8.12 -6.16 -12.82
N ALA A 32 9.27 -6.05 -13.47
CA ALA A 32 10.43 -6.89 -13.18
C ALA A 32 10.94 -6.67 -11.75
N HIS A 33 11.12 -5.42 -11.32
CA HIS A 33 11.55 -5.07 -9.96
C HIS A 33 10.54 -5.49 -8.89
N SER A 34 9.23 -5.45 -9.20
CA SER A 34 8.18 -5.88 -8.28
C SER A 34 8.24 -7.37 -7.90
N ARG A 35 8.87 -8.22 -8.74
CA ARG A 35 8.82 -9.68 -8.59
C ARG A 35 9.47 -10.17 -7.31
N GLU A 36 10.59 -9.59 -6.92
CA GLU A 36 11.31 -9.97 -5.71
C GLU A 36 10.54 -9.54 -4.46
N LEU A 37 10.06 -8.29 -4.46
CA LEU A 37 9.25 -7.76 -3.36
C LEU A 37 7.95 -8.55 -3.21
N ARG A 38 7.30 -8.90 -4.31
CA ARG A 38 6.15 -9.81 -4.34
C ARG A 38 6.47 -11.17 -3.71
N LYS A 39 7.61 -11.79 -4.07
CA LYS A 39 8.02 -13.08 -3.51
C LYS A 39 8.19 -12.98 -1.99
N LEU A 40 8.82 -11.92 -1.51
CA LEU A 40 9.01 -11.65 -0.08
C LEU A 40 7.68 -11.45 0.64
N LEU A 41 6.82 -10.55 0.16
CA LEU A 41 5.49 -10.30 0.75
C LEU A 41 4.62 -11.56 0.76
N SER A 42 4.64 -12.32 -0.34
CA SER A 42 3.91 -13.59 -0.45
C SER A 42 4.44 -14.64 0.52
N SER A 43 5.77 -14.71 0.71
CA SER A 43 6.41 -15.62 1.66
C SER A 43 6.05 -15.27 3.09
N LEU A 44 6.15 -13.99 3.47
CA LEU A 44 5.77 -13.49 4.79
C LEU A 44 4.29 -13.76 5.09
N ASN A 45 3.41 -13.48 4.13
CA ASN A 45 1.98 -13.76 4.27
C ASN A 45 1.73 -15.27 4.48
N LYS A 46 2.38 -16.14 3.70
CA LYS A 46 2.31 -17.59 3.88
C LYS A 46 2.87 -18.06 5.23
N GLN A 47 3.96 -17.46 5.72
CA GLN A 47 4.54 -17.79 7.02
C GLN A 47 3.59 -17.42 8.17
N THR A 48 3.00 -16.23 8.14
CA THR A 48 1.99 -15.79 9.11
C THR A 48 0.80 -16.75 9.12
N VAL A 49 0.29 -17.13 7.94
CA VAL A 49 -0.82 -18.09 7.83
C VAL A 49 -0.43 -19.47 8.36
N ARG A 50 0.79 -19.97 8.06
CA ARG A 50 1.28 -21.24 8.61
C ARG A 50 1.44 -21.19 10.13
N ARG A 51 1.92 -20.07 10.69
CA ARG A 51 2.02 -19.85 12.13
C ARG A 51 0.65 -19.86 12.80
N ASN A 52 -0.36 -19.35 12.11
CA ASN A 52 -1.73 -19.32 12.59
C ASN A 52 -2.40 -20.72 12.50
N ASN A 53 -2.03 -21.55 11.52
CA ASN A 53 -2.49 -22.94 11.38
C ASN A 53 -1.60 -23.93 12.16
N ARG A 54 -1.72 -23.93 13.49
CA ARG A 54 -0.98 -24.82 14.40
C ARG A 54 -1.88 -25.85 15.09
N LEU A 55 -1.24 -26.90 15.60
CA LEU A 55 -1.87 -27.85 16.51
C LEU A 55 -1.96 -27.26 17.92
N THR A 56 -3.01 -27.63 18.64
CA THR A 56 -3.33 -27.18 20.00
C THR A 56 -3.83 -28.36 20.80
N ASP A 57 -3.60 -28.33 22.10
CA ASP A 57 -4.04 -29.30 23.09
C ASP A 57 -5.55 -29.22 23.38
N ARG A 58 -6.20 -28.12 22.95
CA ARG A 58 -7.63 -27.88 23.11
C ARG A 58 -8.28 -27.46 21.80
N GLY A 59 -9.50 -27.92 21.55
CA GLY A 59 -10.33 -27.49 20.42
C GLY A 59 -11.44 -28.49 20.07
N SER A 60 -12.32 -28.13 19.15
CA SER A 60 -13.45 -28.96 18.75
C SER A 60 -13.20 -29.78 17.47
N ARG A 61 -12.19 -29.42 16.67
CA ARG A 61 -11.85 -30.10 15.41
C ARG A 61 -10.43 -30.63 15.46
N ILE A 62 -10.28 -31.91 15.14
CA ILE A 62 -9.00 -32.61 15.06
C ILE A 62 -8.35 -32.35 13.69
N HIS A 63 -7.04 -32.15 13.65
CA HIS A 63 -6.30 -31.94 12.41
C HIS A 63 -5.87 -33.27 11.77
N SER A 64 -6.80 -33.96 11.10
CA SER A 64 -6.63 -35.32 10.54
C SER A 64 -5.31 -35.54 9.78
N ARG A 65 -4.89 -34.60 8.91
CA ARG A 65 -3.64 -34.73 8.12
C ARG A 65 -2.36 -34.70 8.96
N LYS A 66 -2.34 -33.93 10.05
CA LYS A 66 -1.16 -33.81 10.93
C LYS A 66 -1.19 -34.82 12.07
N LEU A 67 -2.36 -35.42 12.34
CA LEU A 67 -2.53 -36.40 13.40
C LEU A 67 -1.63 -37.63 13.23
N VAL A 68 -1.39 -38.04 11.98
CA VAL A 68 -0.47 -39.14 11.64
C VAL A 68 0.99 -38.81 11.99
N GLU A 69 1.34 -37.53 12.05
CA GLU A 69 2.68 -37.04 12.36
C GLU A 69 2.88 -36.74 13.86
N VAL A 70 1.82 -36.84 14.68
CA VAL A 70 1.89 -36.53 16.11
C VAL A 70 2.50 -37.72 16.86
N PRO A 71 3.61 -37.54 17.61
CA PRO A 71 4.19 -38.61 18.39
C PRO A 71 3.23 -39.13 19.46
N MET A 72 3.27 -40.43 19.73
CA MET A 72 2.46 -41.06 20.78
C MET A 72 2.67 -40.35 22.12
N GLY A 73 1.56 -39.92 22.75
CA GLY A 73 1.57 -39.21 24.03
C GLY A 73 1.50 -37.69 23.92
N ALA A 74 1.63 -37.09 22.74
CA ALA A 74 1.42 -35.66 22.57
C ALA A 74 -0.08 -35.30 22.55
N THR A 75 -0.47 -34.27 23.30
CA THR A 75 -1.86 -33.83 23.46
C THR A 75 -2.31 -32.82 22.41
N SER A 76 -1.38 -32.25 21.64
CA SER A 76 -1.66 -31.24 20.62
C SER A 76 -2.21 -31.85 19.33
N VAL A 77 -3.50 -32.20 19.30
CA VAL A 77 -4.16 -32.85 18.15
C VAL A 77 -5.25 -31.99 17.50
N PHE A 78 -5.68 -30.92 18.17
CA PHE A 78 -6.75 -30.06 17.69
C PHE A 78 -6.21 -28.98 16.75
N LYS A 79 -7.02 -28.59 15.79
CA LYS A 79 -6.71 -27.48 14.88
C LYS A 79 -6.96 -26.16 15.59
N LYS A 80 -5.92 -25.33 15.72
CA LYS A 80 -6.12 -23.90 15.99
C LYS A 80 -6.50 -23.28 14.67
N ASN A 81 -7.72 -22.78 14.55
CA ASN A 81 -8.07 -21.94 13.43
C ASN A 81 -7.26 -20.66 13.58
N GLY A 82 -6.22 -20.55 12.77
CA GLY A 82 -5.66 -19.26 12.48
C GLY A 82 -6.75 -18.33 11.96
N GLU A 83 -6.68 -17.04 12.26
CA GLU A 83 -7.41 -16.06 11.47
C GLU A 83 -7.00 -16.32 10.00
N GLY A 84 -7.94 -16.88 9.23
CA GLY A 84 -7.71 -17.24 7.84
C GLY A 84 -7.49 -16.00 6.99
N TYR A 85 -7.17 -16.19 5.71
CA TYR A 85 -7.14 -15.13 4.72
C TYR A 85 -8.46 -14.36 4.75
N LYS A 86 -8.49 -13.19 5.40
CA LYS A 86 -9.49 -12.17 5.08
C LYS A 86 -8.94 -11.49 3.82
N ARG A 87 -9.66 -11.64 2.71
CA ARG A 87 -9.39 -10.85 1.50
C ARG A 87 -9.49 -9.38 1.91
N SER A 88 -8.55 -8.55 1.44
CA SER A 88 -8.56 -7.12 1.75
C SER A 88 -8.44 -6.81 3.25
N ASP A 89 -7.59 -7.55 3.99
CA ASP A 89 -7.37 -7.32 5.42
C ASP A 89 -6.47 -6.10 5.69
N VAL A 90 -5.52 -5.85 4.77
CA VAL A 90 -4.51 -4.80 4.87
C VAL A 90 -4.72 -3.77 3.77
N GLY A 91 -4.95 -2.53 4.16
CA GLY A 91 -4.93 -1.37 3.26
C GLY A 91 -3.57 -0.68 3.33
N VAL A 92 -2.97 -0.44 2.17
CA VAL A 92 -1.70 0.27 2.02
C VAL A 92 -1.91 1.53 1.20
N ILE A 93 -1.54 2.67 1.74
CA ILE A 93 -1.39 3.91 0.98
C ILE A 93 0.09 4.07 0.69
N ASN A 94 0.45 4.16 -0.59
CA ASN A 94 1.77 4.52 -1.04
C ASN A 94 1.74 6.02 -1.38
N LEU A 95 2.35 6.85 -0.54
CA LEU A 95 2.32 8.30 -0.64
C LEU A 95 3.70 8.81 -1.07
N ARG A 96 3.78 9.45 -2.23
CA ARG A 96 5.03 9.94 -2.80
C ARG A 96 5.11 11.46 -2.80
N ASP A 97 6.22 11.97 -2.32
CA ASP A 97 6.57 13.39 -2.38
C ASP A 97 6.94 13.80 -3.82
N ILE A 98 6.35 14.91 -4.27
CA ILE A 98 6.56 15.57 -5.55
C ILE A 98 6.88 17.06 -5.33
N SER A 99 7.46 17.41 -4.19
CA SER A 99 7.98 18.76 -3.94
C SER A 99 9.20 19.06 -4.83
N VAL A 100 9.65 20.32 -4.81
CA VAL A 100 10.81 20.76 -5.62
C VAL A 100 12.12 20.12 -5.16
N SER A 101 12.27 19.80 -3.87
CA SER A 101 13.47 19.11 -3.36
C SER A 101 13.66 17.74 -4.02
N MET A 102 12.54 17.04 -4.25
CA MET A 102 12.51 15.72 -4.89
C MET A 102 12.87 15.73 -6.39
N HIS A 103 13.18 16.88 -7.01
CA HIS A 103 13.36 16.98 -8.46
C HIS A 103 14.40 15.99 -9.01
N ASP A 104 15.59 15.93 -8.39
CA ASP A 104 16.71 15.10 -8.84
C ASP A 104 16.45 13.59 -8.66
N VAL A 105 15.66 13.24 -7.64
CA VAL A 105 15.32 11.84 -7.29
C VAL A 105 13.93 11.41 -7.79
N SER A 106 13.20 12.31 -8.46
CA SER A 106 11.79 12.12 -8.83
C SER A 106 11.54 10.88 -9.70
N VAL A 107 12.41 10.62 -10.68
CA VAL A 107 12.31 9.45 -11.57
C VAL A 107 12.54 8.15 -10.80
N LEU A 108 13.52 8.13 -9.89
CA LEU A 108 13.81 6.97 -9.07
C LEU A 108 12.65 6.69 -8.09
N ALA A 109 12.19 7.74 -7.41
CA ALA A 109 11.05 7.67 -6.50
C ALA A 109 9.79 7.16 -7.21
N LEU A 110 9.52 7.64 -8.43
CA LEU A 110 8.42 7.18 -9.25
C LEU A 110 8.55 5.70 -9.65
N LYS A 111 9.72 5.27 -10.12
CA LYS A 111 9.96 3.86 -10.50
C LYS A 111 9.84 2.92 -9.30
N ALA A 112 10.37 3.32 -8.15
CA ALA A 112 10.27 2.56 -6.91
C ALA A 112 8.82 2.46 -6.40
N ASN A 113 8.10 3.59 -6.41
CA ASN A 113 6.70 3.68 -6.02
C ASN A 113 5.83 2.80 -6.93
N LEU A 114 6.00 2.87 -8.26
CA LEU A 114 5.29 2.00 -9.20
C LEU A 114 5.59 0.50 -8.98
N ALA A 115 6.87 0.13 -8.81
CA ALA A 115 7.25 -1.25 -8.56
C ALA A 115 6.69 -1.79 -7.24
N PHE A 116 6.65 -0.94 -6.20
CA PHE A 116 6.05 -1.29 -4.91
C PHE A 116 4.54 -1.48 -5.02
N THR A 117 3.84 -0.57 -5.70
CA THR A 117 2.39 -0.67 -5.91
C THR A 117 2.02 -1.93 -6.69
N LEU A 118 2.76 -2.26 -7.76
CA LEU A 118 2.61 -3.51 -8.51
C LEU A 118 2.84 -4.76 -7.64
N ALA A 119 3.85 -4.71 -6.77
CA ALA A 119 4.14 -5.82 -5.87
C ALA A 119 3.01 -6.02 -4.85
N CYS A 120 2.49 -4.95 -4.25
CA CYS A 120 1.40 -4.99 -3.29
C CYS A 120 0.09 -5.48 -3.91
N GLU A 121 -0.30 -4.95 -5.08
CA GLU A 121 -1.51 -5.36 -5.82
C GLU A 121 -1.53 -6.87 -6.11
N SER A 122 -0.35 -7.47 -6.29
CA SER A 122 -0.21 -8.86 -6.67
C SER A 122 -0.38 -9.89 -5.52
N VAL A 123 -0.62 -9.41 -4.29
CA VAL A 123 -0.73 -10.22 -3.06
C VAL A 123 -2.18 -10.23 -2.56
N ASN A 124 -2.80 -11.42 -2.49
CA ASN A 124 -4.25 -11.64 -2.28
C ASN A 124 -4.93 -11.04 -1.01
N ASN A 125 -4.21 -10.37 -0.11
CA ASN A 125 -4.78 -9.74 1.12
C ASN A 125 -4.41 -8.26 1.28
N ILE A 126 -3.66 -7.70 0.33
CA ILE A 126 -3.17 -6.33 0.37
C ILE A 126 -3.89 -5.57 -0.73
N ASP A 127 -4.65 -4.56 -0.31
CA ASP A 127 -5.16 -3.56 -1.24
C ASP A 127 -4.27 -2.33 -1.12
N VAL A 128 -3.89 -1.78 -2.27
CA VAL A 128 -2.98 -0.62 -2.32
C VAL A 128 -3.63 0.54 -3.05
N ALA A 129 -3.50 1.75 -2.53
CA ALA A 129 -3.76 2.99 -3.24
C ALA A 129 -2.44 3.75 -3.41
N ASP A 130 -2.30 4.47 -4.52
CA ASP A 130 -1.11 5.25 -4.83
C ASP A 130 -1.48 6.73 -4.94
N LEU A 131 -0.77 7.55 -4.18
CA LEU A 131 -1.06 8.96 -3.92
C LEU A 131 0.20 9.80 -4.02
N VAL A 132 0.04 11.06 -4.41
CA VAL A 132 1.13 12.04 -4.47
C VAL A 132 0.79 13.31 -3.69
N TYR A 133 1.81 13.97 -3.18
CA TYR A 133 1.73 15.28 -2.50
C TYR A 133 3.07 16.00 -2.69
N PRO A 134 3.17 17.33 -2.61
CA PRO A 134 2.10 18.32 -2.53
C PRO A 134 1.41 18.57 -3.88
N VAL A 135 0.10 18.80 -3.84
CA VAL A 135 -0.66 19.31 -5.01
C VAL A 135 -1.38 20.61 -4.67
N GLN A 136 -1.51 21.51 -5.65
CA GLN A 136 -2.13 22.84 -5.51
C GLN A 136 -3.67 22.76 -5.49
N LYS A 137 -4.27 22.02 -4.55
CA LYS A 137 -5.73 21.94 -4.33
C LYS A 137 -6.07 21.63 -2.87
N GLU A 138 -7.35 21.76 -2.50
CA GLU A 138 -7.90 21.29 -1.22
C GLU A 138 -7.49 19.83 -0.94
N GLY A 139 -6.88 19.59 0.22
CA GLY A 139 -6.42 18.27 0.67
C GLY A 139 -4.94 17.95 0.43
N TYR A 140 -4.20 18.74 -0.37
CA TYR A 140 -2.75 18.59 -0.62
C TYR A 140 -2.29 17.23 -1.19
N ILE A 141 -3.22 16.31 -1.48
CA ILE A 141 -2.97 14.98 -2.05
C ILE A 141 -3.73 14.80 -3.37
N ASP A 142 -3.15 14.03 -4.30
CA ASP A 142 -3.83 13.56 -5.50
C ASP A 142 -3.72 12.04 -5.60
N ILE A 143 -4.78 11.38 -6.04
CA ILE A 143 -4.87 9.91 -6.07
C ILE A 143 -4.56 9.44 -7.49
N LEU A 144 -3.41 8.78 -7.65
CA LEU A 144 -3.01 8.19 -8.93
C LEU A 144 -3.79 6.91 -9.20
N LYS A 145 -3.98 6.10 -8.15
CA LYS A 145 -4.62 4.78 -8.20
C LYS A 145 -5.46 4.57 -6.94
N PHE A 146 -6.75 4.33 -7.13
CA PHE A 146 -7.67 3.91 -6.07
C PHE A 146 -7.45 2.44 -5.64
N PHE A 147 -7.92 2.08 -4.44
CA PHE A 147 -7.81 0.71 -3.92
C PHE A 147 -8.43 -0.35 -4.83
N ASN A 148 -9.54 -0.05 -5.50
CA ASN A 148 -10.26 -1.00 -6.36
C ASN A 148 -9.83 -0.99 -7.84
N LYS A 149 -8.85 -0.16 -8.21
CA LYS A 149 -8.32 -0.07 -9.58
C LYS A 149 -7.02 -0.83 -9.70
N SER A 150 -6.70 -1.28 -10.91
CA SER A 150 -5.38 -1.85 -11.19
C SER A 150 -4.39 -0.78 -11.60
N VAL A 151 -3.09 -1.02 -11.36
CA VAL A 151 -2.04 -0.12 -11.85
C VAL A 151 -2.15 0.04 -13.38
N SER A 152 -2.41 -1.04 -14.11
CA SER A 152 -2.57 -1.00 -15.57
C SER A 152 -3.66 -0.05 -16.05
N SER A 153 -4.78 0.04 -15.32
CA SER A 153 -5.91 0.92 -15.67
C SER A 153 -5.65 2.40 -15.35
N CYS A 154 -4.71 2.66 -14.44
CA CYS A 154 -4.37 3.99 -13.96
C CYS A 154 -2.99 4.45 -14.42
N PHE A 155 -2.32 3.72 -15.31
CA PHE A 155 -0.91 3.96 -15.64
C PHE A 155 -0.67 5.35 -16.21
N SER A 156 -1.59 5.88 -17.02
CA SER A 156 -1.55 7.26 -17.52
C SER A 156 -1.55 8.30 -16.40
N ASN A 157 -2.11 7.98 -15.23
CA ASN A 157 -2.11 8.87 -14.09
C ASN A 157 -0.74 8.93 -13.40
N TYR A 158 0.21 8.06 -13.74
CA TYR A 158 1.55 8.11 -13.13
C TYR A 158 2.47 9.13 -13.80
N GLU A 159 2.06 9.72 -14.92
CA GLU A 159 2.72 10.89 -15.47
C GLU A 159 2.65 12.02 -14.43
N ASN A 160 3.81 12.40 -13.89
CA ASN A 160 3.90 13.36 -12.80
C ASN A 160 5.07 14.30 -13.02
N VAL A 161 4.92 15.52 -12.50
CA VAL A 161 6.03 16.45 -12.25
C VAL A 161 5.81 17.18 -10.93
N SER A 162 6.95 17.62 -10.39
CA SER A 162 7.06 18.42 -9.17
C SER A 162 6.10 19.61 -9.17
N SER A 163 5.31 19.76 -8.10
CA SER A 163 4.23 20.77 -8.05
C SER A 163 4.22 21.67 -6.82
N GLY A 164 5.17 21.52 -5.88
CA GLY A 164 5.17 22.34 -4.66
C GLY A 164 6.53 22.79 -4.17
N LEU A 165 6.61 24.07 -3.81
CA LEU A 165 7.76 24.70 -3.16
C LEU A 165 7.96 24.25 -1.71
N HIS A 166 6.91 23.71 -1.08
CA HIS A 166 6.89 23.26 0.32
C HIS A 166 6.38 21.83 0.41
N THR A 167 6.71 21.16 1.52
CA THR A 167 6.39 19.75 1.75
C THR A 167 5.46 19.59 2.97
N PRO A 168 4.13 19.84 2.83
CA PRO A 168 3.15 19.77 3.92
C PRO A 168 2.82 18.30 4.27
N THR A 169 3.81 17.53 4.70
CA THR A 169 3.69 16.09 5.00
C THR A 169 2.63 15.81 6.05
N ALA A 170 2.54 16.62 7.12
CA ALA A 170 1.54 16.44 8.17
C ALA A 170 0.11 16.54 7.62
N THR A 171 -0.14 17.51 6.74
CA THR A 171 -1.46 17.69 6.11
C THR A 171 -1.76 16.54 5.16
N ALA A 172 -0.78 16.10 4.37
CA ALA A 172 -0.93 14.96 3.47
C ALA A 172 -1.24 13.65 4.24
N ILE A 173 -0.59 13.44 5.39
CA ILE A 173 -0.88 12.31 6.28
C ILE A 173 -2.32 12.40 6.80
N ASN A 174 -2.76 13.56 7.27
CA ASN A 174 -4.14 13.74 7.75
C ASN A 174 -5.17 13.41 6.67
N SER A 175 -4.94 13.84 5.44
CA SER A 175 -5.81 13.50 4.30
C SER A 175 -5.78 12.00 3.98
N CYS A 176 -4.63 11.33 4.12
CA CYS A 176 -4.55 9.87 4.00
C CYS A 176 -5.28 9.13 5.12
N VAL A 177 -5.20 9.63 6.35
CA VAL A 177 -5.94 9.09 7.51
C VAL A 177 -7.44 9.25 7.29
N GLU A 178 -7.89 10.41 6.81
CA GLU A 178 -9.28 10.63 6.44
C GLU A 178 -9.73 9.67 5.33
N TYR A 179 -8.91 9.49 4.28
CA TYR A 179 -9.19 8.53 3.23
C TYR A 179 -9.32 7.10 3.78
N PHE A 180 -8.42 6.70 4.67
CA PHE A 180 -8.49 5.42 5.36
C PHE A 180 -9.68 5.28 6.30
N SER A 181 -10.14 6.36 6.94
CA SER A 181 -11.25 6.32 7.91
C SER A 181 -12.55 5.84 7.26
N ARG A 182 -12.70 6.10 5.97
CA ARG A 182 -13.84 5.71 5.14
C ARG A 182 -13.79 4.23 4.71
N LEU A 183 -12.71 3.50 5.02
CA LEU A 183 -12.44 2.14 4.56
C LEU A 183 -12.30 1.13 5.71
N ASN A 184 -12.83 -0.07 5.49
CA ASN A 184 -12.91 -1.15 6.49
C ASN A 184 -11.73 -2.13 6.42
N PHE A 185 -10.50 -1.62 6.52
CA PHE A 185 -9.30 -2.45 6.65
C PHE A 185 -8.98 -2.74 8.12
N SER A 186 -8.60 -3.98 8.44
CA SER A 186 -8.16 -4.37 9.79
C SER A 186 -6.79 -3.80 10.14
N ARG A 187 -5.91 -3.66 9.13
CA ARG A 187 -4.60 -3.02 9.25
C ARG A 187 -4.47 -1.96 8.17
N LYS A 188 -4.02 -0.77 8.58
CA LYS A 188 -3.86 0.40 7.71
C LYS A 188 -2.42 0.85 7.79
N VAL A 189 -1.74 0.98 6.65
CA VAL A 189 -0.33 1.35 6.56
C VAL A 189 -0.18 2.47 5.55
N ILE A 190 0.52 3.54 5.94
CA ILE A 190 0.92 4.62 5.04
C ILE A 190 2.43 4.49 4.86
N PHE A 191 2.88 4.26 3.63
CA PHE A 191 4.28 4.40 3.24
C PHE A 191 4.48 5.78 2.65
N ILE A 192 5.48 6.50 3.13
CA ILE A 192 5.80 7.86 2.68
C ILE A 192 7.20 7.84 2.11
N ALA A 193 7.37 8.37 0.90
CA ALA A 193 8.65 8.55 0.26
C ALA A 193 8.91 10.06 0.05
N THR A 194 9.86 10.61 0.80
CA THR A 194 10.29 12.01 0.79
C THR A 194 11.81 12.07 1.00
N ASP A 195 12.45 13.14 0.55
CA ASP A 195 13.89 13.40 0.72
C ASP A 195 14.19 14.36 1.89
N GLY A 196 13.18 15.06 2.40
CA GLY A 196 13.34 16.11 3.39
C GLY A 196 13.36 15.60 4.84
N ASP A 197 14.03 16.37 5.69
CA ASP A 197 13.97 16.22 7.14
C ASP A 197 12.69 16.88 7.70
N PRO A 198 12.12 16.34 8.79
CA PRO A 198 10.96 16.97 9.43
C PRO A 198 11.33 18.35 9.97
N SER A 199 10.45 19.33 9.80
CA SER A 199 10.62 20.63 10.45
C SER A 199 10.49 20.47 11.98
N GLU A 200 11.37 21.13 12.73
CA GLU A 200 11.38 21.06 14.20
C GLU A 200 10.24 21.90 14.81
N SER A 201 9.69 22.86 14.06
CA SER A 201 8.60 23.72 14.50
C SER A 201 7.49 23.88 13.44
N ILE A 202 6.29 24.26 13.91
CA ILE A 202 5.14 24.57 13.04
C ILE A 202 5.35 25.91 12.32
N ASP A 203 6.13 26.82 12.91
CA ASP A 203 6.35 28.18 12.41
C ASP A 203 7.24 28.21 11.14
N ASP A 204 8.06 27.17 10.93
CA ASP A 204 8.91 27.00 9.74
C ASP A 204 8.11 26.61 8.47
N VAL A 205 6.83 26.25 8.61
CA VAL A 205 5.98 25.76 7.50
C VAL A 205 5.28 26.91 6.75
N CYS A 206 5.25 28.12 7.32
CA CYS A 206 4.49 29.27 6.81
C CYS A 206 5.33 30.49 6.41
N SER A 207 6.67 30.36 6.28
CA SER A 207 7.55 31.44 5.79
C SER A 207 7.86 31.34 4.30
#